data_AF-A0A7V9KX08-F1
#
_entry.id   AF-A0A7V9KX08-F1
#
_cell.length_a   1.000
_cell.length_b   1.000
_cell.length_c   1.000
_cell.angle_alpha   90.00
_cell.angle_beta   90.00
_cell.angle_gamma   90.00
#
_symmetry.space_group_name_H-M   'P 1'
#
loop_
_entity.id
_entity.type
_entity.pdbx_description
1 polymer ?
#
loop_
_entity_poly.entity_id
_entity_poly.type
_entity_poly.pdbx_seq_one_letter_code
_entity_poly.pdbx_strand_id
1 'polypeptide(L)'
;MCERAHAWASLELDGELSQLERALLRAHLRRCEGCAVSAAEMRAFTSALREAPLELPSRRLYVPGARTSGPKRRVFAARLALAATLALAAAGLGVLAGSLGQAPATP
;
A
#
# COMPACT_ATOMS: atom_id res chain seq x y z
N MET A 1 17.08 -24.79 19.91
CA MET A 1 15.76 -24.16 20.11
C MET A 1 15.86 -22.68 20.47
N CYS A 2 16.90 -22.23 21.17
CA CYS A 2 17.07 -20.81 21.55
C CYS A 2 17.10 -19.87 20.35
N GLU A 3 17.88 -20.17 19.30
CA GLU A 3 17.90 -19.37 18.06
C GLU A 3 16.49 -19.13 17.49
N ARG A 4 15.65 -20.19 17.48
CA ARG A 4 14.27 -20.11 17.03
C ARG A 4 13.39 -19.28 17.96
N ALA A 5 13.66 -19.32 19.26
CA ALA A 5 12.95 -18.48 20.23
C ALA A 5 13.25 -17.00 20.02
N HIS A 6 14.48 -16.63 19.63
CA HIS A 6 14.81 -15.24 19.26
C HIS A 6 14.05 -14.80 18.00
N ALA A 7 14.01 -15.65 16.97
CA ALA A 7 13.25 -15.38 15.75
C ALA A 7 11.74 -15.22 16.04
N TRP A 8 11.16 -16.13 16.84
CA TRP A 8 9.76 -16.03 17.26
C TRP A 8 9.48 -14.81 18.14
N ALA A 9 10.40 -14.41 19.02
CA ALA A 9 10.26 -13.19 19.81
C ALA A 9 10.21 -11.95 18.91
N SER A 10 11.01 -11.91 17.85
CA SER A 10 10.94 -10.84 16.84
C SER A 10 9.58 -10.84 16.13
N LEU A 11 9.14 -12.00 15.61
CA LEU A 11 7.84 -12.11 14.94
C LEU A 11 6.66 -11.76 15.85
N GLU A 12 6.76 -12.05 17.16
CA GLU A 12 5.73 -11.66 18.13
C GLU A 12 5.57 -10.14 18.22
N LEU A 13 6.67 -9.38 18.16
CA LEU A 13 6.68 -7.91 18.20
C LEU A 13 6.03 -7.28 16.97
N ASP A 14 6.11 -7.98 15.83
CA ASP A 14 5.53 -7.57 14.56
C ASP A 14 4.08 -8.04 14.40
N GLY A 15 3.58 -8.87 15.31
CA GLY A 15 2.21 -9.43 15.24
C GLY A 15 2.07 -10.63 14.30
N GLU A 16 3.17 -11.13 13.75
CA GLU A 16 3.22 -12.18 12.72
C GLU A 16 3.33 -13.60 13.29
N LEU A 17 3.43 -13.74 14.63
CA LEU A 17 3.59 -15.05 15.27
C LEU A 17 2.25 -15.78 15.42
N SER A 18 2.14 -16.99 14.85
CA SER A 18 0.95 -17.84 14.95
C SER A 18 0.66 -18.29 16.39
N GLN A 19 -0.55 -18.79 16.65
CA GLN A 19 -0.96 -19.21 18.00
C GLN A 19 -0.11 -20.38 18.54
N LEU A 20 0.17 -21.38 17.69
CA LEU A 20 1.00 -22.53 18.04
C LEU A 20 2.43 -22.09 18.40
N GLU A 21 3.05 -21.28 17.55
CA GLU A 21 4.41 -20.80 17.77
C GLU A 21 4.50 -19.94 19.03
N ARG A 22 3.48 -19.12 19.31
CA ARG A 22 3.40 -18.36 20.55
C ARG A 22 3.32 -19.26 21.77
N ALA A 23 2.58 -20.36 21.71
CA ALA A 23 2.54 -21.34 22.80
C ALA A 23 3.90 -22.02 23.02
N LEU A 24 4.59 -22.38 21.93
CA LEU A 24 5.93 -22.97 21.97
C LEU A 24 6.98 -21.98 22.51
N LEU A 25 6.94 -20.72 22.07
CA LEU A 25 7.78 -19.64 22.57
C LEU A 25 7.57 -19.48 24.08
N ARG A 26 6.33 -19.28 24.53
CA ARG A 26 6.02 -19.16 25.97
C ARG A 26 6.54 -20.36 26.78
N ALA A 27 6.41 -21.57 26.25
CA ALA A 27 6.92 -22.77 26.92
C ALA A 27 8.45 -22.76 27.02
N HIS A 28 9.15 -22.26 26.01
CA HIS A 28 10.60 -22.12 26.03
C HIS A 28 11.07 -21.03 27.01
N LEU A 29 10.44 -19.85 27.00
CA LEU A 29 10.79 -18.74 27.89
C LEU A 29 10.64 -19.12 29.38
N ARG A 30 9.69 -20.00 29.73
CA ARG A 30 9.58 -20.54 31.11
C ARG A 30 10.73 -21.45 31.53
N ARG A 31 11.52 -21.98 30.58
CA ARG A 31 12.59 -22.95 30.84
C ARG A 31 14.00 -22.40 30.60
N CYS A 32 14.13 -21.31 29.84
CA CYS A 32 15.41 -20.72 29.49
C CYS A 32 15.44 -19.25 29.89
N GLU A 33 16.14 -18.95 30.98
CA GLU A 33 16.29 -17.60 31.52
C GLU A 33 16.93 -16.64 30.51
N GLY A 34 17.99 -17.06 29.81
CA GLY A 34 18.64 -16.22 28.81
C GLY A 34 17.70 -15.76 27.69
N CYS A 35 16.86 -16.65 27.17
CA CYS A 35 15.86 -16.28 26.18
C CYS A 35 14.74 -15.41 26.77
N ALA A 36 14.37 -15.60 28.05
CA ALA A 36 13.39 -14.76 28.73
C ALA A 36 13.90 -13.32 28.87
N VAL A 37 15.16 -13.15 29.29
CA VAL A 37 15.83 -11.86 29.40
C VAL A 37 15.92 -11.19 28.03
N SER A 38 16.47 -11.87 27.02
CA SER A 38 16.59 -11.28 25.67
C SER A 38 15.23 -10.90 25.08
N ALA A 39 14.19 -11.71 25.25
CA ALA A 39 12.85 -11.37 24.77
C ALA A 39 12.23 -10.17 25.53
N ALA A 40 12.56 -9.99 26.81
CA ALA A 40 12.14 -8.81 27.58
C ALA A 40 12.88 -7.54 27.12
N GLU A 41 14.19 -7.64 26.89
CA GLU A 41 15.01 -6.54 26.36
C GLU A 41 14.54 -6.10 24.97
N MET A 42 14.26 -7.05 24.06
CA MET A 42 13.71 -6.75 22.74
C MET A 42 12.38 -5.99 22.86
N ARG A 43 11.45 -6.44 23.74
CA ARG A 43 10.17 -5.74 23.98
C ARG A 43 10.39 -4.33 24.49
N ALA A 44 11.23 -4.15 25.50
CA ALA A 44 11.50 -2.84 26.09
C ALA A 44 12.10 -1.87 25.06
N PHE A 45 13.08 -2.33 24.27
CA PHE A 45 13.70 -1.53 23.24
C PHE A 45 12.73 -1.17 22.11
N THR A 46 11.93 -2.12 21.64
CA THR A 46 10.91 -1.87 20.61
C THR A 46 9.83 -0.92 21.10
N SER A 47 9.36 -1.03 22.35
CA SER A 47 8.43 -0.08 22.94
C SER A 47 9.03 1.32 23.00
N ALA A 48 10.26 1.47 23.50
CA ALA A 48 10.95 2.75 23.55
C ALA A 48 11.08 3.41 22.18
N LEU A 49 11.42 2.63 21.13
CA LEU A 49 11.49 3.14 19.76
C LEU A 49 10.13 3.55 19.19
N ARG A 50 9.06 2.79 19.48
CA ARG A 50 7.71 3.06 18.97
C ARG A 50 7.03 4.24 19.68
N GLU A 51 7.36 4.45 20.95
CA GLU A 51 6.82 5.53 21.78
C GLU A 51 7.65 6.83 21.66
N ALA A 52 8.88 6.74 21.13
CA ALA A 52 9.70 7.91 20.89
C ALA A 52 9.00 8.93 19.97
N PRO A 53 9.10 10.24 20.26
CA PRO A 53 8.63 11.27 19.34
C PRO A 53 9.24 11.11 17.95
N LEU A 54 8.44 11.40 16.91
CA LEU A 54 8.94 11.39 15.54
C LEU A 54 9.96 12.51 15.35
N GLU A 55 11.18 12.13 15.03
CA GLU A 55 12.25 13.06 14.69
C GLU A 55 12.06 13.64 13.29
N LEU A 56 12.23 14.97 13.16
CA LEU A 56 12.16 15.61 11.85
C LEU A 56 13.46 15.33 11.08
N PRO A 57 13.41 14.78 9.86
CA PRO A 57 14.62 14.56 9.09
C PRO A 57 15.35 15.88 8.80
N SER A 58 16.64 15.95 9.13
CA SER A 58 17.50 17.12 8.84
C SER A 58 17.81 17.28 7.35
N ARG A 59 17.48 16.26 6.54
CA ARG A 59 17.67 16.23 5.10
C ARG A 59 16.38 15.80 4.42
N ARG A 60 16.16 16.31 3.21
CA ARG A 60 15.02 15.90 2.39
C ARG A 60 15.18 14.44 1.99
N LEU A 61 14.28 13.60 2.49
CA LEU A 61 14.18 12.20 2.07
C LEU A 61 13.45 12.13 0.72
N TYR A 62 14.04 11.45 -0.25
CA TYR A 62 13.36 11.12 -1.49
C TYR A 62 12.64 9.78 -1.32
N VAL A 63 11.32 9.78 -1.36
CA VAL A 63 10.51 8.55 -1.37
C VAL A 63 10.04 8.30 -2.80
N PRO A 64 10.61 7.31 -3.53
CA PRO A 64 10.13 6.96 -4.85
C PRO A 64 8.66 6.55 -4.79
N GLY A 65 7.81 7.14 -5.64
CA GLY A 65 6.39 6.76 -5.73
C GLY A 65 5.42 7.45 -4.77
N ALA A 66 5.90 8.15 -3.72
CA ALA A 66 5.03 8.96 -2.84
C ALA A 66 4.48 10.24 -3.51
N ARG A 67 4.73 10.41 -4.82
CA ARG A 67 4.05 11.43 -5.63
C ARG A 67 2.63 10.94 -5.91
N THR A 68 1.79 11.10 -4.90
CA THR A 68 0.34 11.21 -5.02
C THR A 68 0.03 12.06 -6.27
N SER A 69 -0.52 11.42 -7.30
CA SER A 69 -1.16 12.08 -8.45
C SER A 69 -0.59 13.45 -8.86
N GLY A 70 0.66 13.49 -9.32
CA GLY A 70 1.28 14.74 -9.79
C GLY A 70 0.51 15.40 -10.95
N PRO A 71 0.91 16.63 -11.37
CA PRO A 71 0.25 17.39 -12.44
C PRO A 71 0.10 16.59 -13.74
N LYS A 72 0.99 15.63 -14.00
CA LYS A 72 0.91 14.71 -15.13
C LYS A 72 -0.38 13.87 -15.16
N ARG A 73 -0.88 13.40 -14.01
CA ARG A 73 -2.17 12.67 -13.95
C ARG A 73 -3.36 13.59 -14.24
N ARG A 74 -3.32 14.83 -13.75
CA ARG A 74 -4.36 15.84 -14.04
C ARG A 74 -4.38 16.21 -15.52
N VAL A 75 -3.21 16.42 -16.13
CA VAL A 75 -3.07 16.68 -17.57
C VAL A 75 -3.54 15.49 -18.39
N PHE A 76 -3.19 14.26 -17.99
CA PHE A 76 -3.67 13.05 -18.67
C PHE A 76 -5.20 12.90 -18.58
N ALA A 77 -5.79 13.10 -17.40
CA ALA A 77 -7.23 13.07 -17.21
C ALA A 77 -7.95 14.16 -18.04
N ALA A 78 -7.41 15.38 -18.08
CA ALA A 78 -7.96 16.46 -18.90
C ALA A 78 -7.91 16.14 -20.40
N ARG A 79 -6.79 15.57 -20.87
CA ARG A 79 -6.65 15.12 -22.28
C ARG A 79 -7.62 14.00 -22.63
N LEU A 80 -7.81 13.05 -21.72
CA LEU A 80 -8.74 11.94 -21.91
C LEU A 80 -10.19 12.45 -21.98
N ALA A 81 -10.57 13.38 -21.09
CA ALA A 81 -11.88 14.01 -21.11
C ALA A 81 -12.13 14.76 -22.43
N LEU A 82 -11.15 15.55 -22.90
CA LEU A 82 -11.24 16.25 -24.18
C LEU A 82 -11.40 15.26 -25.36
N ALA A 83 -10.58 14.21 -25.40
CA ALA A 83 -10.67 13.18 -26.45
C ALA A 83 -12.05 12.50 -26.46
N ALA A 84 -12.59 12.16 -25.30
CA ALA A 84 -13.93 11.58 -25.18
C ALA A 84 -15.02 12.53 -25.70
N THR A 85 -14.96 13.83 -25.36
CA THR A 85 -15.93 14.82 -25.88
C THR A 85 -15.89 14.95 -27.41
N LEU A 86 -14.70 14.96 -28.01
CA LEU A 86 -14.54 15.03 -29.46
C LEU A 86 -15.07 13.77 -30.16
N ALA A 87 -14.80 12.59 -29.59
CA ALA A 87 -15.31 11.32 -30.13
C ALA A 87 -16.85 11.27 -30.10
N LEU A 88 -17.47 11.72 -29.00
CA LEU A 88 -18.93 11.81 -28.89
C LEU A 88 -19.53 12.81 -29.88
N ALA A 89 -18.91 13.98 -30.05
CA ALA A 89 -19.36 14.97 -31.03
C ALA A 89 -19.27 14.43 -32.47
N ALA A 90 -18.17 13.78 -32.83
CA ALA A 90 -17.98 13.18 -34.15
C ALA A 90 -18.98 12.03 -34.41
N ALA A 91 -19.24 11.18 -33.42
CA ALA A 91 -20.24 10.13 -33.51
C ALA A 91 -21.65 10.70 -33.69
N GLY A 92 -22.02 11.74 -32.92
CA GLY A 92 -23.31 12.41 -33.05
C GLY A 92 -23.50 13.07 -34.42
N LEU A 93 -22.48 13.77 -34.93
CA LEU A 93 -22.48 14.36 -36.27
C LEU A 93 -22.59 13.30 -37.38
N GLY A 94 -21.90 12.17 -37.24
CA GLY A 94 -21.99 11.06 -38.19
C GLY A 94 -23.38 10.43 -38.25
N VAL A 95 -24.04 10.26 -37.10
CA VAL A 95 -25.43 9.75 -37.03
C VAL A 95 -26.41 10.72 -37.70
N LEU A 96 -26.27 12.03 -37.45
CA LEU A 96 -27.14 13.05 -38.08
C LEU A 96 -26.94 13.12 -39.60
N ALA A 97 -25.69 13.13 -40.06
CA ALA A 97 -25.37 13.14 -41.48
C ALA A 97 -25.88 11.88 -42.21
N GLY A 98 -25.75 10.70 -41.59
CA GLY A 98 -26.32 9.45 -42.09
C GLY A 98 -27.84 9.50 -42.21
N SER A 99 -28.53 10.09 -41.23
CA SER A 99 -30.00 10.21 -41.25
C SER A 99 -30.54 11.10 -42.37
N LEU A 100 -29.79 12.15 -42.75
CA LEU A 100 -30.17 13.07 -43.83
C LEU A 100 -29.85 12.53 -45.23
N GLY A 101 -28.89 11.59 -45.33
CA GLY A 101 -28.55 10.90 -46.58
C GLY A 101 -29.53 9.79 -46.96
N GLN A 102 -30.36 9.33 -46.02
CA GLN A 102 -31.41 8.32 -46.24
C GLN A 102 -32.67 8.98 -46.83
N ALA A 103 -32.56 9.64 -47.98
CA ALA A 103 -33.76 10.00 -48.75
C ALA A 103 -34.40 8.69 -49.26
N PRO A 104 -35.70 8.42 -48.99
CA PRO A 104 -36.33 7.19 -49.42
C PRO A 104 -36.31 7.12 -50.94
N ALA A 105 -35.72 6.06 -51.50
CA ALA A 105 -35.93 5.69 -52.88
C ALA A 105 -37.43 5.40 -53.06
N THR A 106 -38.15 6.37 -53.63
CA THR A 106 -39.56 6.21 -53.99
C THR A 106 -39.69 5.20 -55.13
N PRO A 107 -40.75 4.37 -55.13
CA PRO A 107 -40.88 3.16 -55.94
C PRO A 107 -40.95 3.41 -57.45
#